data_AF-A0A1B0DAQ8-F1
#
_entry.id   AF-A0A1B0DAQ8-F1
#
_cell.length_a   1.000
_cell.length_b   1.000
_cell.length_c   1.000
_cell.angle_alpha   90.00
_cell.angle_beta   90.00
_cell.angle_gamma   90.00
#
_symmetry.space_group_name_H-M   'P 1'
#
loop_
_entity.id
_entity.type
_entity.pdbx_description
1 polymer ?
#
loop_
_entity_poly.entity_id
_entity_poly.type
_entity_poly.pdbx_seq_one_letter_code
_entity_poly.pdbx_strand_id
1 'polypeptide(L)'
;MFSKISKIYLLAFVAFVVIAEGCNATKMLQQTGGPGGGSSVVSSKRSTHEMSTLEAMVACNESFRTSEEFLQELNKTGSFPEEADKTPMCFLKCYLEKTAVISDEGDINEEKVHEIYPTLASDGIDDCKKVDQS
;
A
#
# COMPACT_ATOMS: atom_id res chain seq x y z
N MET A 1 21.47 38.52 7.11
CA MET A 1 21.47 37.92 8.46
C MET A 1 20.84 36.54 8.36
N PHE A 2 21.65 35.51 8.11
CA PHE A 2 21.17 34.13 8.07
C PHE A 2 21.06 33.63 9.51
N SER A 3 19.84 33.72 10.05
CA SER A 3 19.56 33.34 11.43
C SER A 3 19.75 31.83 11.60
N LYS A 4 20.42 31.45 12.69
CA LYS A 4 20.86 30.10 13.04
C LYS A 4 19.68 29.13 12.98
N ILE A 5 19.57 28.35 11.91
CA ILE A 5 18.71 27.17 11.88
C ILE A 5 19.23 26.26 13.00
N SER A 6 18.44 26.13 14.07
CA SER A 6 18.85 25.40 15.26
C SER A 6 19.22 23.97 14.87
N LYS A 7 20.38 23.48 15.34
CA LYS A 7 20.85 22.10 15.08
C LYS A 7 19.82 21.04 15.48
N ILE A 8 18.90 21.41 16.39
CA ILE A 8 17.73 20.63 16.79
C ILE A 8 16.80 20.37 15.59
N TYR A 9 16.55 21.36 14.74
CA TYR A 9 15.71 21.19 13.54
C TYR A 9 16.40 20.33 12.48
N LEU A 10 17.72 20.44 12.35
CA LEU A 10 18.49 19.62 11.41
C LEU A 10 18.51 18.15 11.85
N LEU A 11 18.71 17.89 13.15
CA LEU A 11 18.61 16.54 13.73
C LEU A 11 17.19 15.97 13.68
N ALA A 12 16.17 16.80 13.93
CA ALA A 12 14.78 16.39 13.81
C ALA A 12 14.39 16.08 12.36
N PHE A 13 14.91 16.83 11.38
CA PHE A 13 14.67 16.57 9.95
C PHE A 13 15.35 15.27 9.49
N VAL A 14 16.60 15.03 9.92
CA VAL A 14 17.29 13.76 9.65
C VAL A 14 16.58 12.59 10.33
N ALA A 15 16.11 12.74 11.57
CA ALA A 15 15.29 11.73 12.22
C ALA A 15 13.97 11.49 11.46
N PHE A 16 13.30 12.54 10.98
CA PHE A 16 12.06 12.39 10.22
C PHE A 16 12.26 11.70 8.86
N VAL A 17 13.41 11.92 8.21
CA VAL A 17 13.81 11.22 6.97
C VAL A 17 14.21 9.76 7.25
N VAL A 18 14.81 9.47 8.41
CA VAL A 18 15.24 8.12 8.78
C VAL A 18 14.09 7.26 9.33
N ILE A 19 13.04 7.84 9.91
CA ILE A 19 11.87 7.08 10.45
C ILE A 19 10.85 6.69 9.36
N ALA A 20 11.07 7.07 8.09
CA ALA A 20 10.23 6.66 6.96
C ALA A 20 10.49 5.20 6.49
N GLU A 21 10.75 4.30 7.43
CA GLU A 21 11.06 2.89 7.14
C GLU A 21 9.75 2.08 7.08
N GLY A 22 9.39 1.63 5.88
CA GLY A 22 8.34 0.64 5.64
C GLY A 22 6.98 1.22 5.31
N CYS A 23 6.78 1.63 4.05
CA CYS A 23 5.48 1.91 3.44
C CYS A 23 4.48 2.75 4.26
N ASN A 24 4.95 3.73 5.06
CA ASN A 24 4.03 4.62 5.75
C ASN A 24 3.46 5.65 4.78
N ALA A 25 2.28 5.34 4.22
CA ALA A 25 1.45 6.28 3.51
C ALA A 25 1.18 7.48 4.42
N THR A 26 1.86 8.59 4.14
CA THR A 26 1.58 9.85 4.81
C THR A 26 0.17 10.25 4.39
N LYS A 27 -0.81 10.09 5.30
CA LYS A 27 -2.14 10.68 5.14
C LYS A 27 -1.98 12.19 5.03
N MET A 28 -1.81 12.69 3.81
CA MET A 28 -1.88 14.11 3.53
C MET A 28 -3.32 14.57 3.79
N LEU A 29 -3.45 15.45 4.77
CA LEU A 29 -4.59 16.30 5.06
C LEU A 29 -5.35 16.70 3.79
N GLN A 30 -6.64 16.38 3.74
CA GLN A 30 -7.58 17.28 3.07
C GLN A 30 -8.90 17.37 3.83
N GLN A 31 -8.95 18.35 4.73
CA GLN A 31 -10.19 19.03 5.10
C GLN A 31 -9.96 20.55 5.06
N THR A 32 -11.00 21.25 4.59
CA THR A 32 -11.22 22.72 4.50
C THR A 32 -10.61 23.40 3.26
N GLY A 33 -11.33 24.16 2.41
CA GLY A 33 -12.74 24.51 2.26
C GLY A 33 -12.90 25.58 1.13
N GLY A 34 -14.04 25.61 0.42
CA GLY A 34 -14.41 26.70 -0.53
C GLY A 34 -15.48 26.30 -1.56
N PRO A 35 -16.48 27.14 -1.90
CA PRO A 35 -17.79 26.69 -2.38
C PRO A 35 -17.92 26.66 -3.92
N GLY A 36 -18.53 25.62 -4.47
CA GLY A 36 -19.06 25.66 -5.83
C GLY A 36 -19.20 24.29 -6.50
N GLY A 37 -20.45 23.90 -6.77
CA GLY A 37 -20.77 22.84 -7.74
C GLY A 37 -21.07 21.50 -7.10
N GLY A 38 -22.33 21.07 -7.19
CA GLY A 38 -22.85 19.92 -6.48
C GLY A 38 -22.32 18.57 -6.95
N SER A 39 -22.19 17.65 -6.01
CA SER A 39 -22.93 16.39 -6.01
C SER A 39 -22.81 15.72 -4.64
N SER A 40 -23.98 15.46 -4.05
CA SER A 40 -24.31 14.47 -3.02
C SER A 40 -23.14 13.86 -2.24
N VAL A 41 -22.87 14.42 -1.06
CA VAL A 41 -22.12 13.73 0.00
C VAL A 41 -23.02 12.62 0.54
N VAL A 42 -22.93 11.42 -0.05
CA VAL A 42 -23.37 10.21 0.65
C VAL A 42 -22.34 9.97 1.74
N SER A 43 -22.79 10.18 2.97
CA SER A 43 -22.18 9.69 4.20
C SER A 43 -21.94 8.20 4.06
N SER A 44 -20.72 7.83 3.67
CA SER A 44 -20.33 6.44 3.55
C SER A 44 -20.06 5.91 4.95
N LYS A 45 -21.05 5.19 5.48
CA LYS A 45 -20.86 4.26 6.59
C LYS A 45 -19.59 3.47 6.30
N ARG A 46 -18.60 3.59 7.18
CA ARG A 46 -17.43 2.71 7.26
C ARG A 46 -17.90 1.31 7.66
N SER A 47 -18.50 0.61 6.70
CA SER A 47 -18.44 -0.84 6.62
C SER A 47 -17.04 -1.17 6.13
N THR A 48 -16.42 -2.21 6.67
CA THR A 48 -15.33 -2.93 6.01
C THR A 48 -15.79 -3.24 4.58
N HIS A 49 -15.47 -2.37 3.64
CA HIS A 49 -15.89 -2.50 2.25
C HIS A 49 -14.65 -2.96 1.52
N GLU A 50 -14.60 -4.25 1.25
CA GLU A 50 -13.64 -4.80 0.32
C GLU A 50 -13.71 -4.00 -0.97
N MET A 51 -12.57 -3.48 -1.38
CA MET A 51 -12.46 -2.66 -2.57
C MET A 51 -12.35 -3.59 -3.77
N SER A 52 -13.01 -3.27 -4.88
CA SER A 52 -12.83 -4.07 -6.10
C SER A 52 -11.36 -4.03 -6.53
N THR A 53 -10.90 -5.08 -7.23
CA THR A 53 -9.48 -5.18 -7.65
C THR A 53 -9.03 -3.97 -8.46
N LEU A 54 -9.88 -3.47 -9.37
CA LEU A 54 -9.60 -2.29 -10.17
C LEU A 54 -9.48 -1.02 -9.31
N GLU A 55 -10.40 -0.81 -8.38
CA GLU A 55 -10.36 0.34 -7.47
C GLU A 55 -9.13 0.30 -6.55
N ALA A 56 -8.76 -0.90 -6.08
CA ALA A 56 -7.56 -1.10 -5.25
C ALA A 56 -6.29 -0.78 -6.03
N MET A 57 -6.19 -1.20 -7.29
CA MET A 57 -5.06 -0.85 -8.17
C MET A 57 -4.93 0.67 -8.35
N VAL A 58 -6.04 1.38 -8.60
CA VAL A 58 -6.01 2.85 -8.76
C VAL A 58 -5.60 3.52 -7.45
N ALA A 59 -6.24 3.18 -6.34
CA ALA A 59 -5.98 3.80 -5.04
C ALA A 59 -4.54 3.56 -4.55
N CYS A 60 -4.01 2.36 -4.77
CA CYS A 60 -2.65 2.03 -4.36
C CYS A 60 -1.60 2.68 -5.27
N ASN A 61 -1.89 2.85 -6.56
CA ASN A 61 -0.96 3.52 -7.49
C ASN A 61 -0.83 5.02 -7.19
N GLU A 62 -1.86 5.67 -6.64
CA GLU A 62 -1.77 7.06 -6.17
C GLU A 62 -0.77 7.23 -5.02
N SER A 63 -0.67 6.23 -4.14
CA SER A 63 0.20 6.26 -2.96
C SER A 63 1.60 5.69 -3.23
N PHE A 64 1.67 4.62 -4.02
CA PHE A 64 2.87 3.87 -4.36
C PHE A 64 2.90 3.67 -5.86
N ARG A 65 3.46 4.67 -6.56
CA ARG A 65 3.44 4.70 -8.00
C ARG A 65 4.22 3.51 -8.57
N THR A 66 3.51 2.63 -9.25
CA THR A 66 4.09 1.50 -9.99
C THR A 66 3.81 1.68 -11.47
N SER A 67 4.71 1.18 -12.32
CA SER A 67 4.49 1.18 -13.77
C SER A 67 3.87 -0.15 -14.20
N GLU A 68 3.25 -0.15 -15.38
CA GLU A 68 2.69 -1.36 -15.94
C GLU A 68 3.78 -2.40 -16.28
N GLU A 69 4.99 -1.95 -16.63
CA GLU A 69 6.11 -2.88 -16.89
C GLU A 69 6.53 -3.65 -15.63
N PHE A 70 6.48 -3.02 -14.45
CA PHE A 70 6.73 -3.70 -13.18
C PHE A 70 5.71 -4.81 -12.91
N LEU A 71 4.43 -4.55 -13.18
CA LEU A 71 3.36 -5.53 -12.98
C LEU A 71 3.46 -6.69 -14.00
N GLN A 72 3.86 -6.40 -15.24
CA GLN A 72 4.09 -7.42 -16.25
C GLN A 72 5.27 -8.32 -15.88
N GLU A 73 6.37 -7.74 -15.41
CA GLU A 73 7.53 -8.50 -14.96
C GLU A 73 7.19 -9.38 -13.76
N LEU A 74 6.50 -8.83 -12.75
CA LEU A 74 6.02 -9.59 -11.60
C LEU A 74 5.15 -10.79 -12.03
N ASN A 75 4.20 -10.58 -12.94
CA ASN A 75 3.35 -11.66 -13.45
C ASN A 75 4.13 -12.72 -14.23
N LYS A 76 5.27 -12.37 -14.83
CA LYS A 76 6.06 -13.27 -15.68
C LYS A 76 7.13 -14.03 -14.89
N THR A 77 7.77 -13.38 -13.92
CA THR A 77 8.95 -13.90 -13.24
C THR A 77 8.74 -14.12 -11.74
N GLY A 78 7.73 -13.48 -11.15
CA GLY A 78 7.49 -13.51 -9.71
C GLY A 78 8.45 -12.65 -8.89
N SER A 79 9.25 -11.78 -9.52
CA SER A 79 10.23 -10.92 -8.83
C SER A 79 10.23 -9.51 -9.41
N PHE A 80 10.81 -8.57 -8.65
CA PHE A 80 11.01 -7.21 -9.13
C PHE A 80 12.41 -7.06 -9.76
N PRO A 81 12.56 -6.27 -10.84
CA PRO A 81 13.84 -6.13 -11.53
C PRO A 81 14.88 -5.36 -10.71
N GLU A 82 14.45 -4.51 -9.77
CA GLU A 82 15.32 -3.75 -8.87
C GLU A 82 14.83 -3.83 -7.41
N GLU A 83 15.37 -4.78 -6.66
CA GLU A 83 15.01 -5.04 -5.24
C GLU A 83 15.41 -3.90 -4.29
N ALA A 84 16.21 -2.93 -4.76
CA ALA A 84 16.57 -1.74 -3.99
C ALA A 84 15.40 -0.73 -3.92
N ASP A 85 14.56 -0.67 -4.95
CA ASP A 85 13.34 0.13 -4.94
C ASP A 85 12.20 -0.69 -4.31
N LYS A 86 11.81 -0.29 -3.10
CA LYS A 86 10.73 -0.96 -2.35
C LYS A 86 9.34 -0.47 -2.77
N THR A 87 9.23 0.51 -3.66
CA THR A 87 7.95 1.09 -4.09
C THR A 87 7.00 0.03 -4.67
N PRO A 88 7.44 -0.88 -5.57
CA PRO A 88 6.59 -1.94 -6.09
C PRO A 88 6.11 -2.93 -5.00
N MET A 89 6.94 -3.21 -4.00
CA MET A 89 6.55 -4.04 -2.85
C MET A 89 5.48 -3.34 -2.00
N CYS A 90 5.62 -2.02 -1.77
CA CYS A 90 4.60 -1.24 -1.07
C CYS A 90 3.28 -1.17 -1.84
N PHE A 91 3.33 -1.06 -3.18
CA PHE A 91 2.13 -1.16 -4.03
C PHE A 91 1.44 -2.52 -3.84
N LEU A 92 2.18 -3.61 -3.89
CA LEU A 92 1.63 -4.96 -3.72
C LEU A 92 1.01 -5.14 -2.34
N LYS A 93 1.70 -4.72 -1.27
CA LYS A 93 1.16 -4.74 0.09
C LYS A 93 -0.15 -3.95 0.18
N CYS A 94 -0.18 -2.72 -0.32
CA CYS A 94 -1.40 -1.91 -0.35
C CYS A 94 -2.54 -2.62 -1.08
N TYR A 95 -2.27 -3.19 -2.25
CA TYR A 95 -3.28 -3.88 -3.05
C TYR A 95 -3.87 -5.08 -2.29
N LEU A 96 -3.02 -5.91 -1.67
CA LEU A 96 -3.44 -7.08 -0.91
C LEU A 96 -4.23 -6.71 0.35
N GLU A 97 -3.86 -5.63 1.05
CA GLU A 97 -4.63 -5.11 2.19
C GLU A 97 -5.99 -4.56 1.76
N LYS A 98 -6.07 -3.80 0.65
CA LYS A 98 -7.32 -3.20 0.16
C LYS A 98 -8.32 -4.20 -0.37
N THR A 99 -7.81 -5.31 -0.90
CA THR A 99 -8.61 -6.45 -1.36
C THR A 99 -8.86 -7.47 -0.26
N ALA A 100 -8.38 -7.22 0.97
CA ALA A 100 -8.48 -8.09 2.15
C ALA A 100 -7.89 -9.50 1.96
N VAL A 101 -6.94 -9.64 1.04
CA VAL A 101 -6.14 -10.86 0.87
C VAL A 101 -5.17 -11.04 2.04
N ILE A 102 -4.66 -9.94 2.58
CA ILE A 102 -3.87 -9.92 3.82
C ILE A 102 -4.47 -8.93 4.82
N SER A 103 -4.29 -9.19 6.13
CA SER A 103 -4.55 -8.21 7.18
C SER A 103 -3.46 -7.14 7.25
N ASP A 104 -3.66 -6.11 8.08
CA ASP A 104 -2.65 -5.11 8.38
C ASP A 104 -1.42 -5.68 9.11
N GLU A 105 -1.60 -6.79 9.82
CA GLU A 105 -0.51 -7.59 10.42
C GLU A 105 0.19 -8.51 9.43
N GLY A 106 -0.36 -8.71 8.22
CA GLY A 106 0.20 -9.58 7.18
C GLY A 106 -0.41 -10.98 7.13
N ASP A 107 -1.44 -11.27 7.92
CA ASP A 107 -2.08 -12.58 7.94
C ASP A 107 -2.89 -12.82 6.65
N ILE A 108 -2.68 -13.97 6.00
CA ILE A 108 -3.36 -14.31 4.74
C ILE A 108 -4.80 -14.81 4.98
N ASN A 109 -5.76 -14.18 4.29
CA ASN A 109 -7.15 -14.61 4.21
C ASN A 109 -7.36 -15.61 3.06
N GLU A 110 -7.32 -16.90 3.35
CA GLU A 110 -7.47 -17.99 2.37
C GLU A 110 -8.80 -17.93 1.61
N GLU A 111 -9.90 -17.59 2.28
CA GLU A 111 -11.22 -17.46 1.65
C GLU A 111 -11.16 -16.41 0.55
N LYS A 112 -10.54 -15.26 0.85
CA LYS A 112 -10.41 -14.18 -0.11
C LYS A 112 -9.45 -14.49 -1.25
N VAL A 113 -8.37 -15.22 -0.96
CA VAL A 113 -7.45 -15.73 -1.98
C VAL A 113 -8.21 -16.62 -2.97
N HIS A 114 -9.03 -17.56 -2.49
CA HIS A 114 -9.80 -18.44 -3.37
C HIS A 114 -10.90 -17.72 -4.16
N GLU A 115 -11.48 -16.66 -3.59
CA GLU A 115 -12.45 -15.82 -4.30
C GLU A 115 -11.81 -15.08 -5.48
N ILE A 116 -10.65 -14.44 -5.27
CA ILE A 116 -9.97 -13.62 -6.27
C ILE A 116 -9.14 -14.48 -7.25
N TYR A 117 -8.50 -15.53 -6.74
CA TYR A 117 -7.56 -16.39 -7.45
C TYR A 117 -8.00 -17.86 -7.40
N PRO A 118 -9.11 -18.24 -8.05
CA PRO A 118 -9.67 -19.59 -7.96
C PRO A 118 -8.77 -20.67 -8.58
N THR A 119 -7.81 -20.29 -9.41
CA THR A 119 -6.84 -21.19 -10.05
C THR A 119 -5.52 -21.31 -9.29
N LEU A 120 -5.35 -20.57 -8.18
CA LEU A 120 -4.15 -20.67 -7.36
C LEU A 120 -4.17 -22.01 -6.62
N ALA A 121 -3.07 -22.76 -6.71
CA ALA A 121 -2.94 -24.02 -5.99
C ALA A 121 -2.80 -23.74 -4.49
N SER A 122 -3.53 -24.50 -3.66
CA SER A 122 -3.60 -24.28 -2.21
C SER A 122 -2.26 -24.51 -1.51
N ASP A 123 -1.40 -25.36 -2.06
CA ASP A 123 -0.05 -25.64 -1.57
C ASP A 123 0.87 -24.40 -1.56
N GLY A 124 0.70 -23.50 -2.54
CA GLY A 124 1.43 -22.23 -2.58
C GLY A 124 1.08 -21.29 -1.41
N ILE A 125 -0.13 -21.37 -0.86
CA ILE A 125 -0.55 -20.53 0.27
C ILE A 125 0.09 -21.03 1.58
N ASP A 126 0.12 -22.35 1.77
CA ASP A 126 0.72 -22.98 2.94
C ASP A 126 2.22 -22.65 3.07
N ASP A 127 2.93 -22.56 1.95
CA ASP A 127 4.34 -22.19 1.94
C ASP A 127 4.57 -20.71 2.29
N CYS A 128 3.70 -19.81 1.83
CA CYS A 128 3.80 -18.38 2.16
C CYS A 128 3.56 -18.08 3.65
N LYS A 129 2.75 -18.88 4.34
CA LYS A 129 2.47 -18.71 5.78
C LYS A 129 3.65 -19.03 6.71
N LYS A 130 4.67 -19.74 6.21
CA LYS A 130 5.79 -20.23 7.04
C LYS A 130 6.88 -19.18 7.29
N VAL A 131 6.83 -18.03 6.62
CA VAL A 131 7.92 -17.05 6.57
C VAL A 131 8.16 -16.32 7.91
N ASP A 132 7.17 -16.23 8.80
CA ASP A 132 7.31 -15.57 10.12
C ASP A 132 7.84 -16.47 11.26
N GLN A 133 8.22 -17.73 10.98
CA GLN A 133 8.63 -18.70 12.02
C GLN A 133 10.14 -18.99 12.11
N SER A 134 11.00 -18.23 11.44
CA SER A 134 12.47 -18.44 11.45
C SER A 134 13.27 -17.29 12.06
#